data_AF-A0A967T914-F1
#
_entry.id   AF-A0A967T914-F1
#
_cell.length_a   1.000
_cell.length_b   1.000
_cell.length_c   1.000
_cell.angle_alpha   90.00
_cell.angle_beta   90.00
_cell.angle_gamma   90.00
#
_symmetry.space_group_name_H-M   'P 1'
#
loop_
_entity.id
_entity.type
_entity.pdbx_description
1 polymer ?
#
loop_
_entity_poly.entity_id
_entity_poly.type
_entity_poly.pdbx_seq_one_letter_code
_entity_poly.pdbx_strand_id
1 'polypeptide(L)' 'PAWLVDSGSNPQPLQHLFSGGLILGAFFIATDPVTGCTSPRGRLLFGLGVGVTTLVIRRWGGYPDGIAFAVLLMNMAA' A
#
# COMPACT_ATOMS: atom_id res chain seq x y z
N PRO A 1 -14.53 16.45 7.18
CA PRO A 1 -14.14 15.22 6.44
C PRO A 1 -14.79 14.00 7.14
N ALA A 2 -15.06 12.90 6.43
CA ALA A 2 -15.93 11.82 6.91
C ALA A 2 -15.49 11.20 8.27
N TRP A 3 -14.19 11.16 8.55
CA TRP A 3 -13.59 10.68 9.80
C TRP A 3 -13.77 11.60 11.02
N LEU A 4 -14.21 12.86 10.83
CA LEU A 4 -14.49 13.80 11.92
C LEU A 4 -15.94 13.71 12.43
N VAL A 5 -16.83 13.13 11.64
CA VAL A 5 -18.27 13.04 11.94
C VAL A 5 -18.60 11.69 12.59
N ASP A 6 -17.92 10.63 12.18
CA ASP A 6 -18.07 9.29 12.77
C ASP A 6 -16.74 8.52 12.73
N SER A 7 -16.07 8.47 13.88
CA SER A 7 -14.79 7.77 14.07
C SER A 7 -14.95 6.24 14.11
N GLY A 8 -16.17 5.72 14.24
CA GLY A 8 -16.44 4.27 14.31
C GLY A 8 -16.48 3.61 12.93
N SER A 9 -17.10 4.28 11.95
CA SER A 9 -17.25 3.77 10.59
C SER A 9 -16.16 4.25 9.61
N ASN A 10 -15.50 5.39 9.91
CA ASN A 10 -14.48 5.99 9.05
C ASN A 10 -13.14 6.12 9.80
N PRO A 11 -12.21 5.17 9.63
CA PRO A 11 -10.90 5.24 10.27
C PRO A 11 -10.13 6.50 9.86
N GLN A 12 -9.33 7.02 10.78
CA GLN A 12 -8.50 8.19 10.48
C GLN A 12 -7.48 7.85 9.37
N PRO A 13 -7.08 8.81 8.52
CA PRO A 13 -6.08 8.58 7.49
C PRO A 13 -4.76 8.01 8.04
N LEU A 14 -4.32 8.50 9.20
CA LEU A 14 -3.15 7.95 9.90
C LEU A 14 -3.38 6.49 10.31
N GLN A 15 -4.58 6.14 10.75
CA GLN A 15 -4.93 4.76 11.08
C GLN A 15 -4.83 3.85 9.85
N HIS A 16 -5.16 4.33 8.65
CA HIS A 16 -4.92 3.57 7.42
C HIS A 16 -3.43 3.38 7.09
N LEU A 17 -2.53 4.28 7.53
CA LEU A 17 -1.09 4.14 7.34
C LEU A 17 -0.43 3.26 8.41
N PHE A 18 -0.83 3.44 9.68
CA PHE A 18 -0.23 2.77 10.84
C PHE A 18 -0.93 1.47 11.27
N SER A 19 -2.08 1.13 10.67
CA SER A 19 -2.78 -0.14 10.94
C SER A 19 -2.30 -1.26 10.01
N GLY A 20 -2.18 -2.46 10.56
CA GLY A 20 -1.83 -3.70 9.85
C GLY A 20 -0.34 -3.84 9.58
N GLY A 21 0.01 -4.65 8.58
CA GLY A 21 1.40 -4.89 8.15
C GLY A 21 1.96 -3.87 7.16
N LEU A 22 1.23 -2.79 6.85
CA LEU A 22 1.56 -1.87 5.74
C LEU A 22 2.95 -1.23 5.88
N ILE A 23 3.32 -0.75 7.07
CA ILE A 23 4.65 -0.16 7.31
C ILE A 23 5.74 -1.21 7.13
N LEU A 24 5.57 -2.40 7.70
CA LEU A 24 6.55 -3.48 7.56
C LEU A 24 6.69 -3.89 6.09
N GLY A 25 5.58 -4.00 5.36
CA GLY A 25 5.62 -4.28 3.93
C GLY A 25 6.27 -3.15 3.12
N ALA A 26 6.08 -1.88 3.48
CA ALA A 26 6.70 -0.76 2.79
C ALA A 26 8.23 -0.72 2.96
N PHE A 27 8.75 -1.07 4.14
CA PHE A 27 10.18 -0.99 4.45
C PHE A 27 10.97 -2.28 4.22
N PHE A 28 10.33 -3.45 4.24
CA PHE A 28 11.01 -4.75 4.11
C PHE A 28 10.59 -5.55 2.88
N ILE A 29 9.43 -5.26 2.28
CA ILE A 29 8.91 -6.03 1.14
C ILE A 29 8.99 -5.19 -0.15
N ALA A 30 8.48 -3.96 -0.17
CA ALA A 30 8.47 -3.11 -1.37
C ALA A 30 9.85 -2.52 -1.74
N THR A 31 10.80 -2.57 -0.80
CA THR A 31 12.18 -2.06 -0.94
C THR A 31 13.18 -3.16 -1.27
N ASP A 32 12.72 -4.39 -1.55
CA ASP A 32 13.60 -5.47 -1.93
C ASP A 32 14.28 -5.16 -3.29
N PRO A 33 15.62 -5.25 -3.38
CA PRO A 33 16.35 -4.82 -4.58
C PRO A 33 16.26 -5.83 -5.74
N VAL A 34 15.63 -6.99 -5.53
CA VAL A 34 15.67 -8.13 -6.45
C VAL A 34 14.48 -8.13 -7.41
N THR A 35 13.29 -7.71 -6.96
CA THR A 35 12.07 -7.81 -7.77
C THR A 35 11.54 -6.48 -8.33
N GLY A 36 12.10 -5.33 -7.92
CA GLY A 36 11.68 -4.00 -8.39
C GLY A 36 12.46 -3.42 -9.58
N CYS A 37 11.93 -2.36 -10.18
CA CYS A 37 12.58 -1.66 -11.30
C CYS A 37 14.01 -1.20 -10.96
N THR A 38 14.96 -1.44 -11.88
CA THR A 38 16.36 -1.03 -11.73
C THR A 38 16.60 0.46 -11.97
N SER A 39 15.70 1.16 -12.67
CA SER A 39 15.82 2.60 -12.93
C SER A 39 15.35 3.46 -11.73
N PRO A 40 16.03 4.59 -11.41
CA PRO A 40 15.65 5.45 -10.29
C PRO A 40 14.21 5.99 -10.41
N ARG A 41 13.78 6.30 -11.64
CA ARG A 41 12.40 6.75 -11.93
C ARG A 41 11.40 5.61 -11.80
N GLY A 42 11.75 4.40 -12.22
CA GLY A 42 10.91 3.20 -12.08
C GLY A 42 10.64 2.85 -10.62
N ARG A 43 11.63 2.98 -9.74
CA ARG A 43 11.44 2.76 -8.28
C ARG A 43 10.42 3.71 -7.67
N LEU A 44 10.40 4.97 -8.13
CA LEU A 44 9.42 5.95 -7.66
C LEU A 44 8.00 5.59 -8.12
N LEU A 45 7.83 5.23 -9.39
CA LEU A 45 6.53 4.76 -9.92
C LEU A 45 6.08 3.45 -9.26
N PHE A 46 7.02 2.53 -8.99
CA PHE A 46 6.75 1.27 -8.34
C PHE A 46 6.20 1.48 -6.92
N GLY A 47 6.88 2.27 -6.10
CA GLY A 47 6.42 2.57 -4.74
C GLY A 47 5.06 3.29 -4.72
N LEU A 48 4.84 4.22 -5.65
CA LEU A 48 3.54 4.87 -5.84
C LEU A 48 2.44 3.88 -6.23
N GLY A 49 2.73 2.98 -7.17
CA GLY A 49 1.80 1.96 -7.64
C GLY A 49 1.42 0.96 -6.54
N VAL A 50 2.38 0.51 -5.74
CA VAL A 50 2.13 -0.37 -4.59
C VAL A 50 1.22 0.33 -3.57
N GLY A 51 1.50 1.60 -3.25
CA GLY A 51 0.70 2.38 -2.31
C GLY A 51 -0.75 2.60 -2.78
N VAL A 52 -0.93 2.99 -4.04
CA VAL A 52 -2.27 3.19 -4.65
C VAL A 52 -3.04 1.88 -4.68
N THR A 53 -2.42 0.80 -5.16
CA THR A 53 -3.07 -0.52 -5.26
C THR A 53 -3.45 -1.04 -3.87
N THR A 54 -2.62 -0.82 -2.85
CA THR A 54 -2.95 -1.19 -1.46
C THR A 54 -4.18 -0.44 -0.95
N LEU A 55 -4.33 0.85 -1.26
CA LEU A 55 -5.50 1.64 -0.87
C LEU A 55 -6.78 1.17 -1.58
N VAL A 56 -6.67 0.84 -2.87
CA VAL A 56 -7.76 0.25 -3.68
C VAL A 56 -8.25 -1.05 -3.04
N ILE A 57 -7.33 -1.95 -2.69
CA ILE A 57 -7.66 -3.23 -2.04
C ILE A 57 -8.27 -3.01 -0.66
N ARG A 58 -7.74 -2.07 0.14
CA ARG A 58 -8.29 -1.79 1.48
C ARG A 58 -9.67 -1.14 1.43
N ARG A 59 -9.97 -0.33 0.40
CA ARG A 59 -11.25 0.37 0.28
C ARG A 59 -12.34 -0.49 -0.34
N TRP A 60 -12.02 -1.33 -1.32
CA TRP A 60 -13.02 -2.11 -2.08
C TRP A 60 -12.89 -3.62 -1.92
N GLY A 61 -11.74 -4.12 -1.50
CA GLY A 61 -11.46 -5.56 -1.40
C GLY A 61 -11.89 -6.21 -0.07
N GLY A 62 -12.28 -5.43 0.95
CA GLY A 62 -12.70 -5.96 2.25
C GLY A 62 -11.59 -6.64 3.07
N TYR A 63 -10.35 -6.64 2.57
CA TYR A 63 -9.18 -7.15 3.29
C TYR A 63 -8.51 -6.04 4.11
N PRO A 64 -8.31 -6.23 5.42
CA PRO A 64 -7.66 -5.25 6.27
C PRO A 64 -6.17 -5.09 5.93
N ASP A 65 -5.52 -6.07 5.29
CA ASP A 65 -4.14 -5.98 4.78
C ASP A 65 -4.09 -6.38 3.30
N GLY A 66 -3.57 -5.47 2.45
CA GLY A 66 -3.51 -5.63 0.98
C GLY A 66 -2.12 -5.47 0.37
N ILE A 67 -1.09 -5.24 1.20
CA ILE A 67 0.23 -4.85 0.71
C ILE A 67 0.95 -5.95 -0.07
N ALA A 68 0.86 -7.21 0.36
CA ALA A 68 1.49 -8.33 -0.33
C ALA A 68 0.92 -8.53 -1.75
N PHE A 69 -0.40 -8.42 -1.91
CA PHE A 69 -1.06 -8.48 -3.21
C PHE A 69 -0.67 -7.30 -4.11
N ALA A 70 -0.59 -6.10 -3.54
CA ALA A 70 -0.15 -4.91 -4.28
C ALA A 70 1.29 -5.03 -4.76
N VAL A 71 2.21 -5.56 -3.94
CA VAL A 71 3.60 -5.81 -4.35
C VAL A 71 3.68 -6.86 -5.43
N LEU A 72 2.98 -7.99 -5.29
CA LEU A 72 2.96 -9.04 -6.31
C LEU A 72 2.41 -8.52 -7.66
N LEU A 73 1.36 -7.72 -7.63
CA LEU A 73 0.76 -7.13 -8.82
C LEU A 73 1.69 -6.10 -9.49
N MET A 74 2.37 -5.29 -8.69
CA MET A 74 3.34 -4.33 -9.21
C MET A 74 4.61 -5.00 -9.73
N ASN A 75 5.07 -6.08 -9.11
CA ASN A 75 6.19 -6.89 -9.59
C ASN A 75 5.87 -7.56 -10.94
N MET A 76 4.62 -7.94 -11.20
CA MET A 76 4.20 -8.43 -12.52
C MET A 76 4.16 -7.34 -13.60
N ALA A 77 4.08 -6.07 -13.20
CA ALA A 77 4.00 -4.92 -14.11
C ALA A 77 5.32 -4.14 -14.26
N ALA A 78 6.34 -4.49 -13.47
CA ALA A 78 7.66 -3.85 -13.40
C ALA A 78 8.66 -4.47 -14.39
#